data_AF-A0A225C3N9-F1
#
_entry.id   AF-A0A225C3N9-F1
#
_cell.length_a   1.000
_cell.length_b   1.000
_cell.length_c   1.000
_cell.angle_alpha   90.00
_cell.angle_beta   90.00
_cell.angle_gamma   90.00
#
_symmetry.space_group_name_H-M   'P 1'
#
loop_
_entity.id
_entity.type
_entity.pdbx_description
1 polymer ?
#
loop_
_entity_poly.entity_id
_entity_poly.type
_entity_poly.pdbx_seq_one_letter_code
_entity_poly.pdbx_strand_id
1 'polypeptide(L)'
;MSDLSAVPGAGSPASEPVGGGVRVLGGSPTAEELAAATAVLAALAAQPVAEQPARRAPDAWQRSQRTVRAALVPGAGRWRGFSG
;
A
#
# COMPACT_ATOMS: atom_id res chain seq x y z
N MET A 1 -11.74 57.33 18.46
CA MET A 1 -10.30 57.18 18.20
C MET A 1 -9.80 56.16 19.20
N SER A 2 -9.97 54.84 19.01
CA SER A 2 -9.53 54.05 17.83
C SER A 2 -8.08 54.42 17.54
N ASP A 3 -7.10 53.56 17.84
CA ASP A 3 -6.93 52.29 17.14
C ASP A 3 -6.67 51.06 18.03
N LEU A 4 -7.45 50.01 17.73
CA LEU A 4 -7.16 48.62 18.07
C LEU A 4 -6.10 48.12 17.09
N SER A 5 -4.82 48.16 17.49
CA SER A 5 -3.78 47.51 16.70
C SER A 5 -3.93 46.00 16.84
N ALA A 6 -4.29 45.39 15.72
CA ALA A 6 -4.51 43.97 15.56
C ALA A 6 -3.31 43.17 16.06
N VAL A 7 -3.57 42.25 16.99
CA VAL A 7 -2.67 41.12 17.24
C VAL A 7 -2.57 40.37 15.90
N PRO A 8 -1.36 40.22 15.32
CA PRO A 8 -1.21 39.36 14.16
C PRO A 8 -1.69 37.98 14.58
N GLY A 9 -2.67 37.47 13.84
CA GLY A 9 -3.25 36.16 14.07
C GLY A 9 -2.13 35.16 14.23
N ALA A 10 -1.93 34.70 15.47
CA ALA A 10 -1.32 33.42 15.70
C ALA A 10 -2.21 32.46 14.93
N GLY A 11 -1.76 32.10 13.72
CA GLY A 11 -2.36 31.02 12.96
C GLY A 11 -2.53 29.89 13.96
N SER A 12 -3.77 29.48 14.19
CA SER A 12 -4.06 28.29 14.96
C SER A 12 -3.06 27.25 14.49
N PRO A 13 -2.32 26.56 15.38
CA PRO A 13 -1.45 25.49 14.93
C PRO A 13 -2.40 24.51 14.28
N ALA A 14 -2.44 24.53 12.94
CA ALA A 14 -3.10 23.52 12.15
C ALA A 14 -2.55 22.23 12.72
N SER A 15 -3.40 21.47 13.43
CA SER A 15 -2.98 20.43 14.36
C SER A 15 -1.82 19.67 13.74
N GLU A 16 -0.60 19.94 14.21
CA GLU A 16 0.54 19.17 13.74
C GLU A 16 0.22 17.74 14.18
N PRO A 17 0.23 16.75 13.27
CA PRO A 17 -0.08 15.39 13.63
C PRO A 17 1.12 14.86 14.43
N VAL A 18 1.18 15.22 15.71
CA VAL A 18 2.13 14.66 16.65
C VAL A 18 1.58 13.29 17.01
N GLY A 19 2.09 12.28 16.30
CA GLY A 19 1.77 10.87 16.53
C GLY A 19 0.56 10.36 15.75
N GLY A 20 0.83 9.63 14.68
CA GLY A 20 -0.13 8.73 14.04
C GLY A 20 -1.03 9.43 13.03
N GLY A 21 -0.61 9.48 11.76
CA GLY A 21 -1.38 10.04 10.64
C GLY A 21 -2.63 9.24 10.23
N VAL A 22 -3.42 8.77 11.20
CA VAL A 22 -4.63 7.97 11.01
C VAL A 22 -5.84 8.82 11.40
N ARG A 23 -6.85 8.89 10.52
CA ARG A 23 -8.10 9.61 10.73
C ARG A 23 -9.29 8.66 10.64
N VAL A 24 -10.18 8.70 11.64
CA VAL A 24 -11.46 7.98 11.62
C VAL A 24 -12.47 8.78 10.79
N LEU A 25 -13.06 8.14 9.78
CA LEU A 25 -14.04 8.78 8.87
C LEU A 25 -15.50 8.44 9.21
N GLY A 26 -15.74 7.44 10.06
CA GLY A 26 -17.09 7.02 10.47
C GLY A 26 -17.06 6.07 11.67
N GLY A 27 -18.21 6.00 12.36
CA GLY A 27 -18.34 5.28 13.63
C GLY A 27 -17.76 6.06 14.83
N SER A 28 -17.87 5.46 16.01
CA SER A 28 -17.31 5.99 17.26
C SER A 28 -16.52 4.88 17.96
N PRO A 29 -15.33 4.52 17.44
CA PRO A 29 -14.53 3.47 18.04
C PRO A 29 -14.12 3.86 19.47
N THR A 30 -14.06 2.87 20.33
CA THR A 30 -13.54 3.03 21.68
C THR A 30 -12.04 3.31 21.65
N ALA A 31 -11.51 3.86 22.74
CA ALA A 31 -10.07 4.10 22.87
C ALA A 31 -9.25 2.80 22.73
N GLU A 32 -9.80 1.68 23.22
CA GLU A 32 -9.15 0.38 23.18
C GLU A 32 -9.08 -0.19 21.75
N GLU A 33 -10.14 -0.06 20.97
CA GLU A 33 -10.15 -0.45 19.55
C GLU A 33 -9.16 0.38 18.72
N LEU A 34 -9.07 1.69 18.99
CA LEU A 34 -8.07 2.56 18.35
C LEU A 34 -6.64 2.16 18.73
N ALA A 35 -6.39 1.84 20.00
CA ALA A 35 -5.08 1.37 20.46
C ALA A 35 -4.71 0.04 19.82
N ALA A 36 -5.65 -0.92 19.74
CA ALA A 36 -5.43 -2.20 19.09
C ALA A 36 -5.11 -2.03 17.60
N ALA A 37 -5.89 -1.23 16.87
CA ALA A 37 -5.67 -0.99 15.45
C ALA A 37 -4.31 -0.31 15.18
N THR A 38 -3.97 0.72 15.97
CA THR A 38 -2.69 1.43 15.81
C THR A 38 -1.48 0.56 16.19
N ALA A 39 -1.61 -0.32 17.20
CA ALA A 39 -0.58 -1.29 17.54
C ALA A 39 -0.31 -2.28 16.40
N VAL A 40 -1.35 -2.77 15.72
CA VAL A 40 -1.21 -3.64 14.53
C VAL A 40 -0.50 -2.90 13.39
N LEU A 41 -0.91 -1.66 13.10
CA LEU A 41 -0.27 -0.85 12.06
C LEU A 41 1.21 -0.57 12.39
N ALA A 42 1.53 -0.26 13.64
CA ALA A 42 2.90 -0.04 14.11
C ALA A 42 3.73 -1.33 13.99
N ALA A 43 3.17 -2.49 14.35
CA ALA A 43 3.83 -3.77 14.20
C ALA A 43 4.14 -4.10 12.73
N LEU A 44 3.19 -3.84 11.82
CA LEU A 44 3.40 -4.02 10.37
C LEU A 44 4.46 -3.07 9.82
N ALA A 45 4.46 -1.81 10.27
CA ALA A 45 5.46 -0.82 9.87
C ALA A 45 6.86 -1.13 10.40
N ALA A 46 6.97 -1.79 11.55
CA ALA A 46 8.23 -2.22 12.14
C ALA A 46 8.81 -3.48 11.49
N GLN A 47 8.04 -4.18 10.64
CA GLN A 47 8.56 -5.38 9.99
C GLN A 47 9.72 -5.01 9.05
N PRO A 48 10.84 -5.74 9.11
CA PRO A 48 11.90 -5.56 8.14
C PRO A 48 11.33 -5.83 6.75
N VAL A 49 11.67 -4.96 5.79
CA VAL A 49 11.33 -5.20 4.38
C VAL A 49 11.88 -6.58 4.03
N ALA A 50 10.97 -7.52 3.78
CA ALA A 50 11.36 -8.83 3.28
C ALA A 50 12.20 -8.58 2.03
N GLU A 51 13.44 -9.06 2.05
CA GLU A 51 14.35 -8.90 0.94
C GLU A 51 13.64 -9.46 -0.29
N GLN A 52 13.31 -8.58 -1.24
CA GLN A 52 12.68 -9.01 -2.47
C GLN A 52 13.60 -10.08 -3.04
N PRO A 53 13.12 -11.30 -3.37
CA PRO A 53 14.01 -12.33 -3.86
C PRO A 53 14.77 -11.74 -5.03
N ALA A 54 16.08 -11.56 -4.84
CA ALA A 54 16.93 -10.99 -5.86
C ALA A 54 16.67 -11.79 -7.13
N ARG A 55 16.46 -11.11 -8.27
CA ARG A 55 16.17 -11.77 -9.54
C ARG A 55 17.31 -12.75 -9.81
N ARG A 56 17.08 -14.04 -9.51
CA ARG A 56 18.14 -15.04 -9.55
C ARG A 56 18.40 -15.34 -11.02
N ALA A 57 19.67 -15.30 -11.41
CA ALA A 57 20.05 -15.77 -12.74
C ALA A 57 19.52 -17.21 -12.93
N PRO A 58 19.00 -17.56 -14.12
CA PRO A 58 18.46 -18.89 -14.36
C PRO A 58 19.51 -19.97 -14.09
N ASP A 59 19.13 -21.00 -13.31
CA ASP A 59 20.00 -22.13 -13.05
C ASP A 59 20.16 -23.04 -14.29
N ALA A 60 21.03 -24.04 -14.20
CA ALA A 60 21.31 -24.94 -15.32
C ALA A 60 20.08 -25.78 -15.73
N TRP A 61 19.17 -26.06 -14.79
CA TRP A 61 17.92 -26.77 -15.06
C TRP A 61 16.94 -25.87 -15.82
N GLN A 62 16.70 -24.65 -15.35
CA GLN A 62 15.87 -23.64 -16.01
C GLN A 62 16.36 -23.32 -17.42
N ARG A 63 17.68 -23.32 -17.65
CA ARG A 63 18.26 -23.14 -18.99
C ARG A 63 18.11 -24.35 -19.92
N SER A 64 18.06 -25.55 -19.35
CA SER A 64 17.90 -26.80 -20.13
C SER A 64 16.45 -27.21 -20.33
N GLN A 65 15.50 -26.57 -19.64
CA GLN A 65 14.08 -26.71 -19.90
C GLN A 65 13.76 -26.32 -21.34
N ARG A 66 13.43 -27.32 -22.16
CA ARG A 66 12.87 -27.09 -23.50
C ARG A 66 11.39 -26.77 -23.37
N THR A 67 10.94 -25.72 -24.04
CA THR A 67 9.53 -25.36 -24.06
C THR A 67 8.72 -26.47 -24.72
N VAL A 68 7.99 -27.26 -23.92
CA VAL A 68 7.15 -28.36 -24.43
C VAL A 68 5.86 -27.82 -25.07
N ARG A 69 5.45 -26.58 -24.75
CA ARG A 69 4.21 -25.97 -25.26
C ARG A 69 4.45 -24.53 -25.70
N ALA A 70 3.96 -24.16 -26.88
CA ALA A 70 3.93 -22.77 -27.31
C ALA A 70 3.08 -21.92 -26.37
N ALA A 71 3.48 -20.66 -26.14
CA ALA A 71 2.67 -19.70 -25.41
C ALA A 71 1.33 -19.50 -26.13
N LEU A 72 0.22 -19.66 -25.42
CA LEU A 72 -1.12 -19.39 -25.96
C LEU A 72 -1.32 -17.87 -25.97
N VAL A 73 -1.54 -17.30 -27.15
CA VAL A 73 -1.85 -15.87 -27.31
C VAL A 73 -3.35 -15.65 -27.15
N PRO A 74 -3.82 -14.90 -26.13
CA PRO A 74 -5.23 -14.53 -26.00
C PRO A 74 -5.66 -13.63 -27.17
N GLY A 75 -6.85 -13.88 -27.75
CA GLY A 75 -7.39 -13.02 -28.81
C GLY A 75 -8.70 -13.56 -29.40
N ALA A 76 -9.55 -12.66 -29.88
CA ALA A 76 -10.79 -13.03 -30.56
C ALA A 76 -10.49 -13.97 -31.74
N GLY A 77 -11.18 -15.11 -31.80
CA GLY A 77 -10.99 -16.14 -32.83
C GLY A 77 -9.78 -17.07 -32.63
N ARG A 78 -8.87 -16.81 -31.68
CA ARG A 78 -7.70 -17.67 -31.43
C ARG A 78 -8.02 -18.94 -30.63
N TRP A 79 -9.18 -18.98 -29.97
CA TRP A 79 -9.53 -20.00 -28.98
C TRP A 79 -10.54 -21.04 -29.51
N ARG A 80 -11.00 -20.94 -30.76
CA ARG A 80 -11.99 -21.86 -31.34
C ARG A 80 -11.46 -22.49 -32.62
N GLY A 81 -10.67 -23.55 -32.45
CA GLY A 81 -10.22 -24.46 -33.51
C GLY A 81 -11.11 -25.70 -33.65
N PHE A 82 -12.41 -25.58 -33.40
CA PHE A 82 -13.37 -26.66 -33.60
C PHE A 82 -14.62 -26.06 -34.26
N SER A 83 -14.87 -26.49 -35.49
CA SER A 83 -16.18 -26.48 -36.13
C SER A 83 -16.51 -27.94 -36.38
N GLY A 84 -17.39 -28.49 -35.55
CA GLY A 84 -17.95 -29.84 -35.64
C GLY A 84 -19.30 -29.86 -34.96
#